data_AF-A0A919ZVU8-F1
#
_entry.id   AF-A0A919ZVU8-F1
#
_cell.length_a   1.000
_cell.length_b   1.000
_cell.length_c   1.000
_cell.angle_alpha   90.00
_cell.angle_beta   90.00
_cell.angle_gamma   90.00
#
_symmetry.space_group_name_H-M   'P 1'
#
loop_
_entity.id
_entity.type
_entity.pdbx_description
1 polymer ?
#
loop_
_entity_poly.entity_id
_entity_poly.type
_entity_poly.pdbx_seq_one_letter_code
_entity_poly.pdbx_strand_id
1 'polypeptide(L)'
;MIKNKTNKIVGIFSDGDLRRQLQKSEDIDKIAVGMVMTKKYKTVDKNNLALNAAEIMSKHKIYSLIVEESNKIVGFITMHEILEANVI
;
A
#
# COMPACT_ATOMS: atom_id res chain seq x y z
N MET A 1 -6.72 0.38 1.43
CA MET A 1 -6.90 0.15 -0.03
C MET A 1 -8.20 0.79 -0.49
N ILE A 2 -8.31 1.20 -1.75
CA ILE A 2 -9.51 1.86 -2.30
C ILE A 2 -10.08 0.99 -3.41
N LYS A 3 -11.39 0.71 -3.32
CA LYS A 3 -12.13 -0.08 -4.30
C LYS A 3 -13.14 0.78 -5.03
N ASN A 4 -13.38 0.47 -6.30
CA ASN A 4 -14.51 1.05 -7.04
C ASN A 4 -15.81 0.27 -6.76
N LYS A 5 -16.91 0.69 -7.41
CA LYS A 5 -18.23 0.03 -7.30
C LYS A 5 -18.25 -1.42 -7.77
N THR A 6 -17.28 -1.85 -8.58
CA THR A 6 -17.15 -3.24 -9.06
C THR A 6 -16.19 -4.07 -8.21
N ASN A 7 -15.85 -3.59 -7.00
CA ASN A 7 -14.93 -4.24 -6.06
C ASN A 7 -13.47 -4.37 -6.55
N LYS A 8 -13.11 -3.68 -7.64
CA LYS A 8 -11.74 -3.64 -8.17
C LYS A 8 -10.93 -2.62 -7.37
N ILE A 9 -9.73 -3.02 -6.94
CA ILE A 9 -8.78 -2.11 -6.30
C ILE A 9 -8.29 -1.10 -7.34
N VAL A 10 -8.42 0.19 -7.02
CA VAL A 10 -8.05 1.31 -7.90
C VAL A 10 -6.91 2.17 -7.34
N GLY A 11 -6.52 1.93 -6.10
CA GLY A 11 -5.38 2.61 -5.48
C GLY A 11 -5.22 2.30 -4.00
N ILE A 12 -4.18 2.89 -3.43
CA ILE A 12 -3.84 2.80 -2.00
C ILE A 12 -3.76 4.21 -1.45
N PHE A 13 -4.17 4.36 -0.20
CA PHE A 13 -3.94 5.56 0.57
C PHE A 13 -3.42 5.12 1.94
N SER A 14 -2.30 5.72 2.35
CA SER A 14 -1.56 5.40 3.57
C SER A 14 -1.35 6.64 4.42
N ASP A 15 -0.89 6.48 5.66
CA ASP A 15 -0.56 7.62 6.53
C ASP A 15 0.54 8.52 5.93
N GLY A 16 1.41 7.94 5.10
CA GLY A 16 2.38 8.72 4.32
C GLY A 16 1.71 9.63 3.30
N ASP A 17 0.65 9.16 2.64
CA ASP A 17 -0.16 9.98 1.72
C ASP A 17 -0.93 11.05 2.49
N LEU A 18 -1.52 10.69 3.63
CA LEU A 18 -2.21 11.62 4.53
C LEU A 18 -1.28 12.75 4.97
N ARG A 19 -0.12 12.42 5.54
CA ARG A 19 0.89 13.40 5.95
C ARG A 19 1.30 14.31 4.79
N ARG A 20 1.54 13.75 3.60
CA ARG A 20 1.88 14.54 2.41
C ARG A 20 0.75 15.49 1.98
N GLN A 21 -0.51 15.12 2.17
CA GLN A 21 -1.62 16.00 1.82
C GLN A 21 -1.90 17.07 2.87
N LEU A 22 -1.77 16.74 4.16
CA LEU A 22 -1.85 17.74 5.23
C LEU A 22 -0.80 18.84 5.07
N GLN A 23 0.38 18.52 4.51
CA GLN A 23 1.40 19.51 4.20
C GLN A 23 1.08 20.41 2.99
N LYS A 24 0.13 20.01 2.13
CA LYS A 24 -0.18 20.71 0.87
C LYS A 24 -1.47 21.52 0.93
N SER A 25 -2.41 21.14 1.79
CA SER A 25 -3.75 21.71 1.82
C SER A 25 -4.29 21.70 3.25
N GLU A 26 -4.82 22.84 3.69
CA GLU A 26 -5.51 22.96 4.97
C GLU A 26 -6.88 22.26 4.94
N ASP A 27 -7.53 22.19 3.78
CA ASP A 27 -8.88 21.63 3.59
C ASP A 27 -8.88 20.16 3.13
N ILE A 28 -8.15 19.28 3.82
CA ILE A 28 -8.07 17.86 3.43
C ILE A 28 -9.43 17.16 3.40
N ASP A 29 -10.35 17.59 4.26
CA ASP A 29 -11.69 17.02 4.42
C ASP A 29 -12.57 17.21 3.18
N LYS A 30 -12.24 18.18 2.32
CA LYS A 30 -12.97 18.46 1.07
C LYS A 30 -12.42 17.66 -0.12
N ILE A 31 -11.30 16.96 0.05
CA ILE A 31 -10.63 16.28 -1.05
C ILE A 31 -11.10 14.83 -1.14
N ALA A 32 -11.65 14.45 -2.29
CA ALA A 32 -12.01 13.06 -2.54
C ALA A 32 -10.75 12.18 -2.53
N VAL A 33 -10.79 11.07 -1.76
CA VAL A 33 -9.65 10.15 -1.61
C VAL A 33 -9.12 9.63 -2.97
N GLY A 34 -10.00 9.49 -3.97
CA GLY A 34 -9.63 9.08 -5.32
C GLY A 34 -8.71 10.06 -6.07
N MET A 35 -8.63 11.32 -5.63
CA MET A 35 -7.73 12.33 -6.18
C MET A 35 -6.33 12.26 -5.57
N VAL A 36 -6.21 11.74 -4.34
CA VAL A 36 -4.97 11.75 -3.56
C VAL A 36 -4.37 10.36 -3.34
N MET A 37 -5.06 9.31 -3.79
CA MET A 37 -4.57 7.94 -3.71
C MET A 37 -3.38 7.67 -4.63
N THR A 38 -2.50 6.78 -4.19
CA THR A 38 -1.44 6.19 -5.00
C THR A 38 -2.04 5.15 -5.95
N LYS A 39 -2.06 5.46 -7.26
CA LYS A 39 -2.54 4.56 -8.33
C LYS A 39 -1.50 3.53 -8.76
N LYS A 40 -0.21 3.89 -8.67
CA LYS A 40 0.92 3.00 -8.99
C LYS A 40 1.49 2.46 -7.70
N TYR A 41 1.03 1.29 -7.30
CA TYR A 41 1.52 0.58 -6.13
C TYR A 41 2.48 -0.54 -6.52
N LYS A 42 3.27 -0.97 -5.54
CA LYS A 42 4.17 -2.11 -5.66
C LYS A 42 3.47 -3.35 -5.13
N THR A 43 3.71 -4.47 -5.79
CA THR A 43 3.08 -5.75 -5.49
C THR A 43 4.15 -6.80 -5.15
N VAL A 44 3.71 -7.85 -4.48
CA VAL A 44 4.48 -9.06 -4.19
C VAL A 44 3.56 -10.27 -4.37
N ASP A 45 4.09 -11.38 -4.88
CA ASP A 45 3.29 -12.60 -5.01
C ASP A 45 3.04 -13.20 -3.63
N LYS A 46 1.83 -13.72 -3.40
CA LYS A 46 1.42 -14.39 -2.16
C LYS A 46 2.37 -15.50 -1.73
N ASN A 47 3.05 -16.16 -2.67
CA ASN A 47 3.97 -17.25 -2.39
C ASN A 47 5.43 -16.80 -2.24
N ASN A 48 5.72 -15.50 -2.35
CA ASN A 48 7.06 -15.01 -2.07
C ASN A 48 7.36 -15.05 -0.56
N LEU A 49 8.65 -15.25 -0.25
CA LEU A 49 9.13 -15.13 1.12
C LEU A 49 8.90 -13.70 1.62
N ALA A 50 8.54 -13.56 2.89
CA ALA A 50 8.38 -12.26 3.52
C ALA A 50 9.69 -11.43 3.53
N LEU A 51 10.86 -12.08 3.49
CA LEU A 51 12.14 -11.41 3.26
C LEU A 51 12.18 -10.65 1.91
N ASN A 52 11.65 -11.23 0.83
CA ASN A 52 11.59 -10.57 -0.48
C ASN A 52 10.66 -9.34 -0.41
N ALA A 53 9.55 -9.44 0.31
CA ALA A 53 8.66 -8.31 0.54
C ALA A 53 9.40 -7.18 1.28
N ALA A 54 10.14 -7.51 2.35
CA ALA A 54 10.94 -6.55 3.11
C ALA A 54 12.04 -5.87 2.27
N GLU A 55 12.73 -6.63 1.40
CA GLU A 55 13.72 -6.09 0.48
C GLU A 55 13.10 -5.08 -0.50
N ILE A 56 11.94 -5.41 -1.10
CA ILE A 56 11.23 -4.50 -2.00
C ILE A 56 10.82 -3.22 -1.25
N MET A 57 10.33 -3.36 -0.03
CA MET A 57 9.92 -2.24 0.83
C MET A 57 11.09 -1.32 1.14
N SER A 58 12.22 -1.88 1.59
CA SER A 58 13.47 -1.15 1.86
C SER A 58 13.99 -0.43 0.61
N LYS A 59 14.10 -1.14 -0.52
CA LYS A 59 14.59 -0.60 -1.79
C LYS A 59 13.78 0.60 -2.29
N HIS A 60 12.46 0.56 -2.12
CA HIS A 60 11.57 1.61 -2.61
C HIS A 60 11.18 2.63 -1.53
N LYS A 61 11.70 2.49 -0.30
CA LYS A 61 11.36 3.32 0.86
C LYS A 61 9.84 3.39 1.10
N ILE A 62 9.18 2.25 1.00
CA ILE A 62 7.74 2.08 1.27
C ILE A 62 7.56 1.08 2.42
N TYR A 63 6.46 1.22 3.16
CA TYR A 63 6.17 0.39 4.34
C TYR A 63 5.01 -0.59 4.14
N SER A 64 4.46 -0.64 2.93
CA SER A 64 3.37 -1.54 2.56
C SER A 64 3.52 -2.02 1.11
N LEU A 65 3.11 -3.26 0.88
CA LEU A 65 3.02 -3.89 -0.43
C LEU A 65 1.65 -4.51 -0.62
N ILE A 66 1.19 -4.52 -1.86
CA ILE A 66 -0.01 -5.27 -2.25
C ILE A 66 0.38 -6.72 -2.51
N VAL A 67 -0.42 -7.63 -1.96
CA VAL A 67 -0.22 -9.07 -2.18
C VAL A 67 -1.11 -9.50 -3.34
N GLU A 68 -0.52 -10.16 -4.33
CA GLU A 68 -1.20 -10.67 -5.51
C GLU A 68 -1.11 -12.21 -5.59
N GLU A 69 -2.15 -12.83 -6.14
CA GLU A 69 -2.19 -14.25 -6.49
C GLU A 69 -2.77 -14.35 -7.90
N SER A 70 -2.00 -14.84 -8.87
CA SER A 70 -2.42 -14.95 -10.27
C SER A 70 -3.01 -13.65 -10.85
N ASN A 71 -2.30 -12.53 -10.69
CA ASN A 71 -2.73 -11.17 -11.10
C ASN A 71 -4.00 -10.65 -10.42
N LYS A 72 -4.44 -11.25 -9.32
CA LYS A 72 -5.54 -10.75 -8.50
C LYS A 72 -4.99 -10.24 -7.18
N ILE A 73 -5.45 -9.07 -6.77
CA ILE A 73 -5.11 -8.53 -5.45
C ILE A 73 -5.87 -9.30 -4.40
N VAL A 74 -5.13 -9.98 -3.51
CA VAL A 74 -5.68 -10.80 -2.43
C VAL A 74 -5.50 -10.16 -1.07
N GLY A 75 -4.61 -9.16 -0.94
CA GLY A 75 -4.40 -8.46 0.31
C GLY A 75 -3.32 -7.39 0.22
N PHE A 76 -2.80 -7.02 1.38
CA PHE A 76 -1.62 -6.19 1.54
C PHE A 76 -0.84 -6.70 2.76
N ILE A 77 0.44 -6.35 2.81
CA ILE A 77 1.32 -6.61 3.94
C ILE A 77 2.12 -5.35 4.24
N THR A 78 2.46 -5.15 5.51
CA THR A 78 3.22 -4.02 6.02
C THR A 78 4.55 -4.46 6.60
N MET A 79 5.53 -3.56 6.67
CA MET A 79 6.80 -3.87 7.35
C MET A 79 6.61 -4.26 8.81
N HIS A 80 5.62 -3.65 9.50
CA HIS A 80 5.36 -3.94 10.90
C HIS A 80 5.01 -5.41 11.11
N GLU A 81 4.11 -5.95 10.29
CA GLU A 81 3.71 -7.37 10.36
C GLU A 81 4.88 -8.32 10.09
N ILE A 82 5.80 -7.95 9.18
CA ILE A 82 7.00 -8.75 8.89
C ILE A 82 7.95 -8.77 10.10
N LEU A 83 8.13 -7.61 10.77
CA LEU A 83 8.98 -7.48 11.95
C LEU A 83 8.38 -8.21 13.17
N GLU A 84 7.07 -8.09 13.39
CA GLU A 84 6.38 -8.79 14.48
C GLU A 84 6.43 -10.32 14.33
N ALA A 85 6.47 -10.81 13.09
CA ALA A 85 6.60 -12.22 12.79
C ALA A 85 8.02 -12.77 13.00
N ASN A 86 8.99 -11.95 13.46
CA ASN A 86 10.40 -12.31 13.63
C ASN A 86 11.02 -12.94 12.36
N VAL A 87 10.58 -12.48 11.19
CA VAL A 87 11.10 -12.96 9.90
C VAL A 87 12.48 -12.37 9.60
N ILE A 88 12.77 -11.21 10.20
CA ILE A 88 14.02 -10.45 10.04
C ILE A 88 14.58 -10.08 11.41
#